data_AF-A0A962I085-F1
#
_entry.id   AF-A0A962I085-F1
#
_cell.length_a   1.000
_cell.length_b   1.000
_cell.length_c   1.000
_cell.angle_alpha   90.00
_cell.angle_beta   90.00
_cell.angle_gamma   90.00
#
_symmetry.space_group_name_H-M   'P 1'
#
loop_
_entity.id
_entity.type
_entity.pdbx_description
1 polymer ?
#
loop_
_entity_poly.entity_id
_entity_poly.type
_entity_poly.pdbx_seq_one_letter_code
_entity_poly.pdbx_strand_id
1 'polypeptide(L)'
;MDSTAELARTDKTASLAADNFYRRRLFALLQQLQGCRLDVHDRDGVHSFGDGQGEDVLHANLKILDADFWRQAALGGSVGVGEAYMDGLWESEQLTELVQIFARNQQ
;
A
#
# COMPACT_ATOMS: atom_id res chain seq x y z
N MET A 1 4.24 -38.27 -8.79
CA MET A 1 4.91 -37.38 -7.84
C MET A 1 4.94 -35.91 -8.32
N ASP A 2 3.89 -35.41 -8.99
CA ASP A 2 3.88 -34.02 -9.52
C ASP A 2 2.55 -33.26 -9.36
N SER A 3 1.46 -33.92 -8.92
CA SER A 3 0.12 -33.32 -8.93
C SER A 3 -0.08 -32.17 -7.91
N THR A 4 0.73 -32.11 -6.85
CA THR A 4 0.60 -31.09 -5.78
C THR A 4 1.30 -29.78 -6.13
N ALA A 5 2.34 -29.82 -6.99
CA ALA A 5 3.09 -28.63 -7.39
C ALA A 5 2.36 -27.81 -8.49
N GLU A 6 1.55 -28.46 -9.33
CA GLU A 6 0.83 -27.84 -10.43
C GLU A 6 -0.40 -27.03 -9.96
N LEU A 7 -1.12 -27.55 -8.96
CA LEU A 7 -2.26 -26.85 -8.34
C LEU A 7 -1.81 -25.58 -7.60
N ALA A 8 -0.72 -25.66 -6.81
CA ALA A 8 -0.19 -24.53 -6.05
C ALA A 8 0.35 -23.38 -6.94
N ARG A 9 0.84 -23.68 -8.15
CA ARG A 9 1.30 -22.66 -9.11
C ARG A 9 0.14 -21.85 -9.70
N THR A 10 -0.99 -22.49 -9.91
CA THR A 10 -2.18 -21.86 -10.51
C THR A 10 -2.82 -20.87 -9.52
N ASP A 11 -2.99 -21.29 -8.25
CA ASP A 11 -3.54 -20.43 -7.19
C ASP A 11 -2.65 -19.21 -6.90
N LYS A 12 -1.33 -19.42 -6.85
CA LYS A 12 -0.37 -18.34 -6.59
C LYS A 12 -0.35 -17.30 -7.72
N THR A 13 -0.50 -17.73 -8.97
CA THR A 13 -0.53 -16.81 -10.12
C THR A 13 -1.77 -15.94 -10.12
N ALA A 14 -2.94 -16.50 -9.80
CA ALA A 14 -4.19 -15.76 -9.70
C ALA A 14 -4.15 -14.76 -8.53
N SER A 15 -3.64 -15.16 -7.37
CA SER A 15 -3.42 -14.27 -6.22
C SER A 15 -2.48 -13.11 -6.58
N LEU A 16 -1.33 -13.38 -7.20
CA LEU A 16 -0.40 -12.34 -7.63
C LEU A 16 -1.02 -11.35 -8.65
N ALA A 17 -1.85 -11.85 -9.57
CA ALA A 17 -2.55 -11.01 -10.53
C ALA A 17 -3.60 -10.12 -9.86
N ALA A 18 -4.34 -10.66 -8.88
CA ALA A 18 -5.30 -9.91 -8.08
C ALA A 18 -4.59 -8.84 -7.23
N ASP A 19 -3.50 -9.21 -6.55
CA ASP A 19 -2.69 -8.27 -5.76
C ASP A 19 -2.18 -7.12 -6.63
N ASN A 20 -1.67 -7.43 -7.83
CA ASN A 20 -1.22 -6.42 -8.78
C ASN A 20 -2.35 -5.49 -9.23
N PHE A 21 -3.57 -6.00 -9.40
CA PHE A 21 -4.73 -5.18 -9.71
C PHE A 21 -5.06 -4.21 -8.57
N TYR A 22 -5.15 -4.70 -7.33
CA TYR A 22 -5.44 -3.88 -6.15
C TYR A 22 -4.33 -2.86 -5.86
N ARG A 23 -3.07 -3.29 -5.97
CA ARG A 23 -1.90 -2.42 -5.88
C ARG A 23 -1.98 -1.27 -6.87
N ARG A 24 -2.24 -1.57 -8.14
CA ARG A 24 -2.37 -0.54 -9.19
C ARG A 24 -3.51 0.44 -8.87
N ARG A 25 -4.65 -0.06 -8.36
CA ARG A 25 -5.77 0.80 -7.95
C ARG A 25 -5.36 1.72 -6.80
N LEU A 26 -4.70 1.19 -5.77
CA LEU A 26 -4.24 2.00 -4.64
C LEU A 26 -3.22 3.04 -5.09
N PHE A 27 -2.27 2.68 -5.96
CA PHE A 27 -1.29 3.61 -6.51
C PHE A 27 -1.95 4.75 -7.29
N ALA A 28 -3.01 4.46 -8.06
CA ALA A 28 -3.75 5.50 -8.76
C ALA A 28 -4.42 6.50 -7.79
N LEU A 29 -4.83 6.06 -6.60
CA LEU A 29 -5.33 6.96 -5.54
C LEU A 29 -4.19 7.77 -4.93
N LEU A 30 -3.06 7.13 -4.61
CA LEU A 30 -1.90 7.81 -4.03
C LEU A 30 -1.30 8.86 -4.98
N GLN A 31 -1.42 8.69 -6.30
CA GLN A 31 -1.01 9.69 -7.29
C GLN A 31 -1.78 11.02 -7.16
N GLN A 32 -2.93 11.04 -6.49
CA GLN A 32 -3.73 12.24 -6.28
C GLN A 32 -3.35 13.03 -5.03
N LEU A 33 -2.39 12.53 -4.23
CA LEU A 33 -1.93 13.21 -3.03
C LEU A 33 -1.34 14.59 -3.37
N GLN A 34 -1.70 15.60 -2.57
CA GLN A 34 -1.23 16.98 -2.70
C GLN A 34 -0.62 17.48 -1.37
N GLY A 35 0.31 18.42 -1.48
CA GLY A 35 0.94 19.12 -0.35
C GLY A 35 1.76 18.22 0.58
N CYS A 36 2.22 17.07 0.09
CA CYS A 36 2.95 16.07 0.87
C CYS A 36 3.90 15.26 -0.01
N ARG A 37 4.69 14.42 0.66
CA ARG A 37 5.47 13.34 0.06
C ARG A 37 5.16 12.03 0.80
N LEU A 38 4.85 10.98 0.07
CA LEU A 38 4.67 9.64 0.61
C LEU A 38 5.58 8.66 -0.12
N ASP A 39 6.48 8.01 0.60
CA ASP A 39 7.32 6.94 0.05
C ASP A 39 6.74 5.56 0.43
N VAL A 40 6.27 4.81 -0.56
CA VAL A 40 5.74 3.45 -0.38
C VAL A 40 6.83 2.43 -0.71
N HIS A 41 7.16 1.59 0.26
CA HIS A 41 8.14 0.52 0.12
C HIS A 41 7.41 -0.82 -0.02
N ASP A 42 7.57 -1.48 -1.16
CA ASP A 42 7.03 -2.81 -1.40
C ASP A 42 8.06 -3.75 -2.04
N ARG A 43 7.62 -4.94 -2.46
CA ARG A 43 8.50 -5.94 -3.10
C ARG A 43 9.16 -5.47 -4.41
N ASP A 44 8.55 -4.49 -5.09
CA ASP A 44 9.02 -3.97 -6.37
C ASP A 44 9.93 -2.74 -6.19
N GLY A 45 10.11 -2.27 -4.95
CA GLY A 45 11.01 -1.18 -4.59
C GLY A 45 10.30 -0.03 -3.86
N VAL A 46 10.86 1.17 -4.02
CA VAL A 46 10.32 2.40 -3.41
C VAL A 46 9.59 3.21 -4.46
N HIS A 47 8.38 3.65 -4.15
CA HIS A 47 7.49 4.43 -5.02
C HIS A 47 7.07 5.70 -4.29
N SER A 48 7.42 6.86 -4.85
CA SER A 48 7.11 8.16 -4.24
C SER A 48 5.86 8.78 -4.83
N PHE A 49 5.00 9.33 -3.97
CA PHE A 49 3.76 10.00 -4.32
C PHE A 49 3.66 11.37 -3.65
N GLY A 50 2.76 12.22 -4.17
CA GLY A 50 2.62 13.61 -3.75
C GLY A 50 3.43 14.58 -4.60
N ASP A 51 3.11 15.87 -4.47
CA ASP A 51 3.73 16.98 -5.20
C ASP A 51 4.58 17.90 -4.31
N GLY A 52 4.65 17.63 -3.01
CA GLY A 52 5.38 18.47 -2.06
C GLY A 52 6.91 18.33 -2.21
N GLN A 53 7.61 19.47 -2.21
CA GLN A 53 9.08 19.57 -2.27
C GLN A 53 9.63 20.40 -1.09
N GLY A 54 10.80 20.03 -0.58
CA GLY A 54 11.50 20.74 0.51
C GLY A 54 11.43 20.04 1.87
N GLU A 55 12.21 20.54 2.83
CA GLU A 55 12.33 19.96 4.17
C GLU A 55 11.08 20.18 5.05
N ASP A 56 10.29 21.22 4.78
CA ASP A 56 9.10 21.58 5.55
C ASP A 56 7.82 20.83 5.10
N VAL A 57 7.93 19.95 4.11
CA VAL A 57 6.79 19.20 3.57
C VAL A 57 6.46 18.02 4.46
N LEU A 58 5.17 17.77 4.65
CA LEU A 58 4.69 16.59 5.36
C LEU A 58 5.15 15.33 4.60
N HIS A 59 6.06 14.58 5.22
CA HIS A 59 6.69 13.40 4.64
C HIS A 59 6.47 12.18 5.54
N ALA A 60 6.07 11.07 4.95
CA ALA A 60 5.98 9.79 5.64
C ALA A 60 6.39 8.63 4.73
N ASN A 61 6.73 7.50 5.36
CA ASN A 61 6.86 6.21 4.68
C ASN A 61 5.68 5.28 4.96
N LEU A 62 5.42 4.39 4.01
CA LEU A 62 4.49 3.27 4.14
C LEU A 62 5.22 2.01 3.67
N LYS A 63 5.56 1.12 4.58
CA LYS A 63 6.26 -0.11 4.27
C LYS A 63 5.33 -1.30 4.30
N ILE A 64 5.16 -1.93 3.15
CA ILE A 64 4.30 -3.10 2.96
C ILE A 64 5.10 -4.34 3.32
N LEU A 65 4.63 -5.06 4.34
CA LEU A 65 5.27 -6.28 4.85
C LEU A 65 4.66 -7.53 4.21
N ASP A 66 3.37 -7.48 3.88
CA ASP A 66 2.63 -8.56 3.24
C ASP A 66 1.73 -8.05 2.10
N ALA A 67 1.58 -8.84 1.03
CA ALA A 67 0.77 -8.49 -0.14
C ALA A 67 -0.74 -8.47 0.13
N ASP A 68 -1.22 -9.16 1.18
CA ASP A 68 -2.64 -9.11 1.60
C ASP A 68 -3.10 -7.68 1.93
N PHE A 69 -2.16 -6.79 2.28
CA PHE A 69 -2.40 -5.36 2.45
C PHE A 69 -3.16 -4.75 1.26
N TRP A 70 -2.75 -5.05 0.01
CA TRP A 70 -3.30 -4.41 -1.17
C TRP A 70 -4.79 -4.63 -1.30
N ARG A 71 -5.22 -5.87 -1.06
CA ARG A 71 -6.62 -6.28 -1.12
C ARG A 71 -7.41 -5.68 0.04
N GLN A 72 -6.90 -5.75 1.27
CA GLN A 72 -7.58 -5.18 2.45
C GLN A 72 -7.76 -3.67 2.31
N ALA A 73 -6.71 -2.93 1.94
CA ALA A 73 -6.75 -1.49 1.75
C ALA A 73 -7.69 -1.08 0.61
N ALA A 74 -7.59 -1.73 -0.55
CA ALA A 74 -8.38 -1.35 -1.73
C ALA A 74 -9.88 -1.63 -1.58
N LEU A 75 -10.27 -2.67 -0.82
CA LEU A 75 -11.67 -3.05 -0.62
C LEU A 75 -12.27 -2.44 0.65
N GLY A 76 -11.50 -2.33 1.74
CA GLY A 76 -11.95 -1.83 3.04
C GLY A 76 -11.75 -0.33 3.25
N GLY A 77 -11.09 0.37 2.31
CA GLY A 77 -10.80 1.80 2.45
C GLY A 77 -10.00 2.09 3.72
N SER A 78 -10.34 3.16 4.42
CA SER A 78 -9.66 3.58 5.65
C SER A 78 -9.74 2.54 6.78
N VAL A 79 -10.87 1.83 6.90
CA VAL A 79 -11.04 0.75 7.89
C VAL A 79 -10.10 -0.40 7.55
N GLY A 80 -10.09 -0.85 6.29
CA GLY A 80 -9.21 -1.92 5.83
C GLY A 80 -7.72 -1.59 5.99
N VAL A 81 -7.32 -0.32 5.83
CA VAL A 81 -5.96 0.13 6.11
C VAL A 81 -5.63 0.00 7.61
N GLY A 82 -6.56 0.37 8.49
CA GLY A 82 -6.39 0.25 9.95
C GLY A 82 -6.35 -1.20 10.43
N GLU A 83 -7.22 -2.06 9.89
CA GLU A 83 -7.19 -3.51 10.14
C GLU A 83 -5.86 -4.12 9.69
N ALA A 84 -5.39 -3.78 8.48
CA ALA A 84 -4.11 -4.23 7.97
C ALA A 84 -2.91 -3.80 8.84
N TYR A 85 -3.01 -2.65 9.54
CA TYR A 85 -2.00 -2.22 10.50
C TYR A 85 -2.03 -3.10 11.76
N MET A 86 -3.23 -3.38 12.29
CA MET A 86 -3.40 -4.27 13.45
C MET A 86 -2.92 -5.69 13.14
N ASP A 87 -3.14 -6.17 11.92
CA ASP A 87 -2.69 -7.47 11.42
C ASP A 87 -1.18 -7.52 11.10
N GLY A 88 -0.47 -6.39 11.15
CA GLY A 88 0.97 -6.31 10.87
C GLY A 88 1.33 -6.46 9.39
N LEU A 89 0.40 -6.18 8.47
CA LEU A 89 0.63 -6.27 7.02
C LEU A 89 1.42 -5.08 6.47
N TRP A 90 1.45 -3.98 7.21
CA TRP A 90 2.25 -2.80 6.89
C TRP A 90 2.68 -2.07 8.16
N GLU A 91 3.74 -1.28 8.03
CA GLU A 91 4.27 -0.43 9.10
C GLU A 91 4.67 0.95 8.55
N SER A 92 4.83 1.91 9.46
CA SER A 92 5.35 3.23 9.15
C SER A 92 6.18 3.74 10.32
N GLU A 93 7.33 4.33 10.01
CA GLU A 93 8.16 5.03 11.00
C GLU A 93 7.60 6.42 11.34
N GLN A 94 6.74 6.98 10.48
CA GLN A 94 6.08 8.29 10.63
C GLN A 94 4.56 8.12 10.58
N LEU A 95 4.02 7.23 11.44
CA LEU A 95 2.61 6.87 11.41
C LEU A 95 1.68 8.08 11.57
N THR A 96 2.05 9.03 12.44
CA THR A 96 1.26 10.24 12.67
C THR A 96 1.18 11.10 11.42
N GLU A 97 2.31 11.33 10.77
CA GLU A 97 2.44 12.09 9.54
C GLU A 97 1.69 11.39 8.40
N LEU A 98 1.78 10.06 8.30
CA LEU A 98 1.04 9.26 7.32
C LEU A 98 -0.47 9.46 7.48
N VAL A 99 -0.98 9.38 8.72
CA VAL A 99 -2.41 9.63 9.00
C VAL A 99 -2.79 11.07 8.69
N GLN A 100 -1.92 12.05 8.97
CA GLN A 100 -2.14 13.45 8.60
C GLN A 100 -2.20 13.64 7.08
N ILE A 101 -1.33 12.98 6.31
CA ILE A 101 -1.34 13.00 4.83
C ILE A 101 -2.71 12.54 4.35
N PHE A 102 -3.17 11.38 4.82
CA PHE A 102 -4.47 10.84 4.40
C PHE A 102 -5.64 11.70 4.84
N ALA A 103 -5.61 12.26 6.06
CA ALA A 103 -6.65 13.15 6.56
C ALA A 103 -6.76 14.46 5.75
N ARG A 104 -5.64 15.00 5.25
CA ARG A 104 -5.63 16.20 4.39
C ARG A 104 -6.08 15.93 2.96
N ASN A 105 -6.08 14.66 2.53
CA ASN A 105 -6.39 14.23 1.16
C ASN A 105 -7.69 13.38 1.09
N GLN A 106 -8.68 13.63 1.95
CA GLN A 106 -9.95 12.87 2.00
C GLN A 106 -11.02 13.29 0.94
N GLN A 107 -10.64 14.01 -0.12
CA GLN A 107 -11.59 14.58 -1.08
C GLN A 107 -11.69 13.79 -2.39
#